data_AF-A0A9P9S4Y2-F1
#
_entry.id   AF-A0A9P9S4Y2-F1
#
_cell.length_a   1.000
_cell.length_b   1.000
_cell.length_c   1.000
_cell.angle_alpha   90.00
_cell.angle_beta   90.00
_cell.angle_gamma   90.00
#
_symmetry.space_group_name_H-M   'P 1'
#
loop_
_entity.id
_entity.type
_entity.pdbx_description
1 polymer ?
#
loop_
_entity_poly.entity_id
_entity_poly.type
_entity_poly.pdbx_seq_one_letter_code
_entity_poly.pdbx_strand_id
1 'polypeptide(L)' 'MPSDTEMESAFSQGDGDHDDGLSLSETSEALERLCGKSVDEKDIQEAAESLGVDIGSHELDVDEFKSVVKKLEEDGKL' A
#
# COMPACT_ATOMS: atom_id res chain seq x y z
N MET A 1 2.60 -12.74 -5.00
CA MET A 1 3.82 -12.02 -4.64
C MET A 1 4.36 -11.28 -5.86
N PRO A 2 3.95 -10.02 -6.02
CA PRO A 2 4.64 -9.10 -6.93
C PRO A 2 6.12 -9.00 -6.55
N SER A 3 6.97 -8.69 -7.52
CA SER A 3 8.40 -8.46 -7.24
C SER A 3 8.61 -7.09 -6.58
N ASP A 4 9.71 -6.88 -5.86
CA ASP A 4 10.03 -5.57 -5.26
C ASP A 4 9.98 -4.43 -6.30
N THR A 5 10.45 -4.69 -7.52
CA THR A 5 10.38 -3.74 -8.64
C THR A 5 8.95 -3.43 -9.09
N GLU A 6 8.04 -4.41 -9.03
CA GLU A 6 6.63 -4.18 -9.36
C GLU A 6 5.94 -3.36 -8.26
N MET A 7 6.26 -3.64 -6.99
CA MET A 7 5.79 -2.85 -5.86
C MET A 7 6.29 -1.40 -5.93
N GLU A 8 7.56 -1.17 -6.26
CA GLU A 8 8.13 0.18 -6.46
C GLU A 8 7.48 0.90 -7.64
N SER A 9 7.23 0.20 -8.73
CA SER A 9 6.54 0.78 -9.88
C SER A 9 5.09 1.10 -9.56
N ALA A 10 4.41 0.30 -8.74
CA ALA A 10 3.04 0.59 -8.31
C ALA A 10 2.99 1.74 -7.31
N PHE A 11 3.95 1.81 -6.38
CA PHE A 11 4.14 2.93 -5.47
C PHE A 11 4.30 4.24 -6.23
N SER A 12 5.28 4.32 -7.14
CA SER A 12 5.53 5.52 -7.94
C SER A 12 4.38 5.90 -8.89
N GLN A 13 3.50 4.95 -9.25
CA GLN A 13 2.32 5.23 -10.05
C GLN A 13 1.10 5.64 -9.20
N GLY A 14 1.09 5.27 -7.92
CA GLY A 14 0.07 5.63 -6.95
C GLY A 14 0.33 6.99 -6.31
N ASP A 15 1.60 7.36 -6.12
CA ASP A 15 2.08 8.66 -5.64
C ASP A 15 1.77 9.71 -6.71
N GLY A 16 0.57 10.28 -6.63
CA GLY A 16 0.01 11.13 -7.68
C GLY A 16 0.45 12.59 -7.54
N ASP A 17 0.74 13.01 -6.33
CA ASP A 17 1.20 14.36 -5.99
C ASP A 17 2.73 14.47 -5.87
N HIS A 18 3.46 13.36 -5.98
CA HIS A 18 4.93 13.26 -5.91
C HIS A 18 5.46 13.79 -4.58
N ASP A 19 4.79 13.44 -3.49
CA ASP A 19 5.20 13.79 -2.13
C ASP A 19 6.17 12.75 -1.53
N ASP A 20 6.53 11.72 -2.31
CA ASP A 20 7.31 10.54 -1.90
C ASP A 20 6.58 9.68 -0.85
N GLY A 21 5.25 9.78 -0.77
CA GLY A 21 4.37 9.07 0.14
C GLY A 21 3.15 8.45 -0.56
N LEU A 22 2.38 7.66 0.18
CA LEU A 22 1.04 7.24 -0.24
C LEU A 22 0.04 7.44 0.90
N SER A 23 -0.98 8.24 0.62
CA SER A 23 -2.20 8.27 1.43
C SER A 23 -2.96 6.94 1.37
N LEU A 24 -3.95 6.74 2.24
CA LEU A 24 -4.84 5.57 2.21
C LEU A 24 -5.46 5.32 0.82
N SER A 25 -5.98 6.39 0.21
CA SER A 25 -6.64 6.31 -1.09
C SER A 25 -5.64 5.98 -2.21
N GLU A 26 -4.45 6.57 -2.18
CA GLU A 26 -3.38 6.29 -3.14
C GLU A 26 -2.81 4.89 -2.98
N THR A 27 -2.72 4.41 -1.75
CA THR A 27 -2.35 3.02 -1.45
C THR A 27 -3.37 2.06 -2.05
N SER A 28 -4.67 2.35 -1.95
CA SER A 28 -5.72 1.53 -2.57
C SER A 28 -5.58 1.51 -4.09
N GLU A 29 -5.32 2.66 -4.72
CA GLU A 29 -5.07 2.74 -6.16
C GLU A 29 -3.81 2.01 -6.61
N ALA A 30 -2.72 2.10 -5.83
CA ALA A 30 -1.48 1.40 -6.08
C ALA A 30 -1.68 -0.12 -5.99
N LEU A 31 -2.42 -0.60 -4.99
CA LEU A 31 -2.78 -2.01 -4.81
C LEU A 31 -3.66 -2.54 -5.94
N GLU A 32 -4.64 -1.77 -6.39
CA GLU A 32 -5.48 -2.14 -7.53
C GLU A 32 -4.64 -2.31 -8.80
N ARG A 33 -3.68 -1.41 -9.05
CA ARG A 33 -2.76 -1.50 -10.19
C ARG A 33 -1.78 -2.67 -10.09
N LEU A 34 -1.28 -2.93 -8.89
CA LEU A 34 -0.28 -3.96 -8.64
C LEU A 34 -0.87 -5.37 -8.74
N CYS A 35 -2.04 -5.58 -8.13
CA CYS A 35 -2.63 -6.91 -7.95
C CYS A 35 -3.92 -7.11 -8.75
N GLY A 36 -4.42 -6.07 -9.45
CA GLY A 36 -5.69 -6.13 -10.18
C GLY A 36 -6.91 -6.20 -9.26
N LYS A 37 -6.74 -5.87 -7.97
CA LYS A 37 -7.76 -6.05 -6.94
C LYS A 37 -7.82 -4.82 -6.06
N SER A 38 -8.99 -4.19 -6.01
CA SER A 38 -9.26 -3.09 -5.10
C SER A 38 -9.30 -3.63 -3.67
N VAL A 39 -8.51 -3.04 -2.78
CA VAL A 39 -8.50 -3.35 -1.35
C VAL A 39 -9.19 -2.18 -0.62
N ASP A 40 -10.12 -2.51 0.27
CA ASP A 40 -10.80 -1.51 1.08
C ASP A 40 -9.80 -0.74 1.95
N GLU A 41 -9.95 0.58 2.03
CA GLU A 41 -9.10 1.46 2.86
C GLU A 41 -9.05 1.01 4.32
N LYS A 42 -10.16 0.44 4.83
CA LYS A 42 -10.21 -0.14 6.17
C LYS A 42 -9.26 -1.33 6.36
N ASP A 43 -9.17 -2.22 5.36
CA ASP A 43 -8.24 -3.36 5.41
C ASP A 43 -6.79 -2.90 5.28
N ILE A 44 -6.53 -1.88 4.44
CA ILE A 44 -5.21 -1.24 4.32
C ILE A 44 -4.80 -0.61 5.65
N GLN A 45 -5.71 0.12 6.28
CA GLN A 45 -5.49 0.74 7.58
C GLN A 45 -5.21 -0.31 8.66
N GLU A 46 -6.02 -1.37 8.75
CA GLU A 46 -5.81 -2.46 9.71
C GLU A 46 -4.45 -3.17 9.50
N ALA A 47 -4.03 -3.34 8.23
CA ALA A 47 -2.72 -3.89 7.90
C ALA A 47 -1.56 -2.95 8.31
N ALA A 48 -1.68 -1.65 8.01
CA ALA A 48 -0.71 -0.63 8.40
C ALA A 48 -0.58 -0.51 9.93
N GLU A 49 -1.71 -0.42 10.65
CA GLU A 49 -1.73 -0.36 12.11
C GLU A 49 -1.12 -1.62 12.74
N SER A 50 -1.36 -2.81 12.14
CA SER A 50 -0.72 -4.05 12.58
C SER A 50 0.80 -4.07 12.39
N LEU A 51 1.34 -3.25 11.50
CA LEU A 51 2.77 -3.05 11.28
C LEU A 51 3.34 -1.90 12.12
N GLY A 52 2.49 -1.19 12.86
CA GLY A 52 2.86 -0.03 13.66
C GLY A 52 2.94 1.27 12.87
N VAL A 53 2.31 1.33 11.69
CA VAL A 53 2.27 2.48 10.80
C VAL A 53 0.92 3.19 10.92
N ASP A 54 0.92 4.49 11.23
CA ASP A 54 -0.30 5.31 11.39
C ASP A 54 -0.66 6.02 10.08
N ILE A 55 -1.23 5.28 9.12
CA ILE A 55 -1.58 5.84 7.80
C ILE A 55 -2.69 6.92 7.84
N GLY A 56 -3.33 7.11 9.00
CA GLY A 56 -4.33 8.16 9.20
C GLY A 56 -3.73 9.57 9.38
N SER A 57 -2.45 9.66 9.77
CA SER A 57 -1.74 10.93 10.01
C SER A 57 -0.39 11.02 9.30
N HIS A 58 0.01 9.95 8.60
CA HIS A 58 1.30 9.78 7.93
C HIS A 58 1.09 9.07 6.58
N GLU A 59 1.81 9.48 5.55
CA GLU A 59 1.80 8.82 4.24
C GLU A 59 2.78 7.64 4.24
N LEU A 60 2.39 6.50 3.65
CA LEU A 60 3.28 5.34 3.58
C LEU A 60 4.50 5.65 2.73
N ASP A 61 5.68 5.38 3.25
CA ASP A 61 6.87 5.29 2.41
C ASP A 61 6.90 3.97 1.61
N VAL A 62 7.84 3.84 0.67
CA VAL A 62 7.95 2.67 -0.20
C VAL A 62 8.21 1.36 0.56
N ASP A 63 8.93 1.39 1.68
CA ASP A 63 9.20 0.20 2.50
C ASP A 63 7.99 -0.17 3.36
N GLU A 64 7.26 0.83 3.87
CA GLU A 64 5.98 0.66 4.57
C GLU A 64 4.92 0.09 3.62
N PHE A 65 4.81 0.62 2.40
CA PHE A 65 3.93 0.08 1.36
C PHE A 65 4.23 -1.39 1.06
N LYS A 66 5.51 -1.75 0.82
CA LYS A 66 5.93 -3.14 0.61
C LYS A 66 5.54 -4.05 1.79
N SER A 67 5.62 -3.53 3.01
CA SER A 67 5.25 -4.26 4.22
C SER A 67 3.73 -4.46 4.32
N VAL A 68 2.93 -3.43 4.01
CA VAL A 68 1.47 -3.49 3.95
C VAL A 68 0.99 -4.48 2.88
N VAL A 69 1.58 -4.45 1.68
CA VAL A 69 1.27 -5.42 0.61
C VAL A 69 1.50 -6.85 1.09
N LYS A 70 2.65 -7.14 1.71
CA LYS A 70 2.95 -8.47 2.26
C LYS A 70 1.95 -8.88 3.34
N LYS A 71 1.60 -7.97 4.24
CA LYS A 71 0.64 -8.23 5.31
C LYS A 71 -0.75 -8.56 4.75
N LEU A 72 -1.22 -7.81 3.76
CA LEU A 72 -2.49 -8.04 3.08
C LEU A 72 -2.49 -9.38 2.31
N GLU A 73 -1.38 -9.79 1.71
CA GLU A 73 -1.23 -11.13 1.12
C GLU A 73 -1.28 -12.22 2.21
N GLU A 74 -0.60 -12.04 3.35
CA GLU A 74 -0.62 -12.98 4.48
C GLU A 74 -2.02 -13.15 5.08
N ASP A 75 -2.79 -12.06 5.14
CA ASP A 75 -4.17 -12.05 5.64
C ASP A 75 -5.19 -12.53 4.59
N GLY A 76 -4.76 -12.87 3.37
CA GLY A 76 -5.61 -13.33 2.27
C GLY A 76 -6.53 -12.25 1.69
N LYS A 77 -6.17 -10.99 1.91
CA LYS A 77 -6.90 -9.80 1.43
C LYS A 77 -6.50 -9.43 0.00
N LEU A 78 -5.27 -9.78 -0.40
CA LEU A 78 -4.78 -9.70 -1.78
C LEU A 78 -4.96 -11.02 -2.52
#